data_AF-A0A0L6WEN2-F1
#
_entry.id   AF-A0A0L6WEN2-F1
#
_cell.length_a   1.000
_cell.length_b   1.000
_cell.length_c   1.000
_cell.angle_alpha   90.00
_cell.angle_beta   90.00
_cell.angle_gamma   90.00
#
_symmetry.space_group_name_H-M   'P 1'
#
loop_
_entity.id
_entity.type
_entity.pdbx_description
1 polymer ?
#
loop_
_entity_poly.entity_id
_entity_poly.type
_entity_poly.pdbx_seq_one_letter_code
_entity_poly.pdbx_strand_id
1 'polypeptide(L)' 'LQTKVFIWDEVPMQHKNAIESVDQGFRDILEKDVPFGGVTVVFGGNFRQTLPVIQ' A
#
# COMPACT_ATOMS: atom_id res chain seq x y z
N LEU A 1 9.45 -12.19 9.63
CA LEU A 1 8.01 -11.86 9.65
C LEU A 1 7.32 -12.67 8.56
N GLN A 2 6.43 -13.61 8.88
CA GLN A 2 5.70 -14.39 7.86
C GLN A 2 4.31 -13.77 7.65
N THR A 3 4.28 -12.53 7.17
CA THR A 3 3.02 -11.87 6.77
C THR A 3 2.65 -12.35 5.38
N LYS A 4 1.56 -13.11 5.26
CA LYS A 4 1.11 -13.65 3.97
C LYS A 4 0.27 -12.65 3.18
N VAL A 5 -0.49 -11.80 3.87
CA VAL A 5 -1.41 -10.82 3.28
C VAL A 5 -1.38 -9.52 4.09
N PHE A 6 -1.35 -8.39 3.41
CA PHE A 6 -1.52 -7.06 3.96
C PHE A 6 -2.81 -6.44 3.38
N ILE A 7 -3.77 -6.11 4.23
CA ILE A 7 -5.04 -5.51 3.81
C ILE A 7 -5.01 -4.05 4.23
N TRP A 8 -5.23 -3.17 3.26
CA TRP A 8 -5.29 -1.73 3.50
C TRP A 8 -6.67 -1.24 3.08
N ASP A 9 -7.49 -0.85 4.04
CA ASP A 9 -8.81 -0.25 3.79
C ASP A 9 -8.72 1.28 3.67
N GLU A 10 -9.65 1.91 2.94
CA GLU A 10 -9.65 3.36 2.65
C GLU A 10 -8.36 3.88 1.96
N VAL A 11 -7.73 3.03 1.13
CA VAL A 11 -6.58 3.42 0.28
C VAL A 11 -6.86 4.64 -0.60
N PRO A 12 -8.07 4.86 -1.16
CA PRO A 12 -8.35 6.04 -1.96
C PRO A 12 -8.18 7.37 -1.22
N MET A 13 -8.21 7.38 0.12
CA MET A 13 -7.97 8.56 0.94
C MET A 13 -6.47 8.87 1.14
N GLN A 14 -5.57 7.98 0.71
CA GLN A 14 -4.14 8.09 0.95
C GLN A 14 -3.43 8.77 -0.23
N HIS A 15 -2.41 9.57 0.09
CA HIS A 15 -1.57 10.19 -0.92
C HIS A 15 -0.69 9.12 -1.60
N LYS A 16 -0.39 9.28 -2.90
CA LYS A 16 0.45 8.32 -3.64
C LYS A 16 1.80 8.05 -2.95
N ASN A 17 2.41 9.11 -2.39
CA ASN A 17 3.71 9.01 -1.70
C ASN A 17 3.63 8.11 -0.46
N ALA A 18 2.47 7.99 0.18
CA ALA A 18 2.29 7.08 1.31
C ALA A 18 2.33 5.62 0.83
N ILE A 19 1.71 5.32 -0.31
CA ILE A 19 1.74 3.99 -0.93
C ILE A 19 3.17 3.64 -1.36
N GLU A 20 3.88 4.59 -1.98
CA GLU A 20 5.28 4.41 -2.40
C GLU A 20 6.22 4.21 -1.20
N SER A 21 6.03 4.96 -0.11
CA SER A 21 6.83 4.80 1.12
C SER A 21 6.60 3.44 1.77
N VAL A 22 5.36 2.94 1.75
CA VAL A 22 5.03 1.61 2.29
C VAL A 22 5.64 0.51 1.44
N ASP A 23 5.56 0.61 0.10
CA ASP A 23 6.22 -0.32 -0.82
C ASP A 23 7.73 -0.38 -0.55
N GLN A 24 8.40 0.78 -0.47
CA GLN A 24 9.83 0.85 -0.15
C GLN A 24 10.14 0.20 1.20
N GLY A 25 9.35 0.49 2.25
CA GLY A 25 9.53 -0.13 3.56
C GLY A 25 9.40 -1.66 3.52
N PHE A 26 8.48 -2.21 2.73
CA PHE A 26 8.37 -3.65 2.55
C PHE A 26 9.56 -4.25 1.80
N ARG A 27 10.08 -3.55 0.77
CA ARG A 27 11.28 -3.98 0.04
C ARG A 27 12.50 -4.01 0.94
N ASP A 28 12.66 -2.99 1.81
CA ASP A 28 13.78 -2.88 2.74
C ASP A 28 13.72 -3.94 3.84
N ILE A 29 12.55 -4.14 4.46
CA ILE A 29 12.37 -5.12 5.55
C ILE A 29 12.52 -6.56 5.06
N LEU A 30 12.10 -6.84 3.83
CA LEU A 30 12.12 -8.19 3.26
C LEU A 30 13.35 -8.43 2.38
N GLU A 31 14.20 -7.42 2.19
CA GLU A 31 15.40 -7.43 1.35
C GLU A 31 15.11 -7.97 -0.06
N LYS A 32 13.96 -7.57 -0.62
CA LYS A 32 13.50 -8.00 -1.94
C LYS A 32 13.06 -6.80 -2.76
N ASP A 33 13.70 -6.61 -3.89
CA ASP A 33 13.32 -5.57 -4.86
C ASP A 33 12.18 -6.06 -5.78
N VAL A 34 11.06 -6.41 -5.16
CA VAL A 34 9.81 -6.70 -5.86
C VAL A 34 8.70 -5.89 -5.17
N PRO A 35 7.59 -5.57 -5.86
CA PRO A 35 6.50 -4.82 -5.26
C PRO A 35 6.05 -5.40 -3.91
N PHE A 36 5.97 -4.53 -2.90
CA PHE A 36 5.64 -4.83 -1.51
C PHE A 36 6.48 -5.96 -0.89
N GLY A 37 7.73 -6.14 -1.35
CA GLY A 37 8.63 -7.21 -0.91
C GLY A 37 8.07 -8.62 -1.13
N GLY A 38 7.08 -8.76 -2.02
CA GLY A 38 6.42 -10.03 -2.36
C GLY A 38 5.26 -10.40 -1.43
N VAL A 39 4.83 -9.46 -0.57
CA VAL A 39 3.62 -9.62 0.25
C VAL A 39 2.40 -9.42 -0.64
N THR A 40 1.38 -10.27 -0.47
CA THR A 40 0.10 -10.05 -1.15
C THR A 40 -0.60 -8.85 -0.52
N VAL A 41 -0.81 -7.79 -1.28
CA VAL A 41 -1.49 -6.58 -0.81
C VAL A 41 -2.90 -6.52 -1.38
N VAL A 42 -3.89 -6.30 -0.51
CA VAL A 42 -5.29 -6.10 -0.87
C VAL A 42 -5.68 -4.68 -0.52
N PHE A 43 -5.95 -3.88 -1.55
CA PHE A 43 -6.48 -2.52 -1.39
C PHE A 43 -8.00 -2.55 -1.33
N GLY A 44 -8.53 -2.17 -0.17
CA GLY A 44 -9.93 -1.88 0.08
C GLY A 44 -10.16 -0.37 0.18
N GLY A 45 -11.44 0.01 0.14
CA GLY A 45 -11.87 1.39 0.24
C GLY A 45 -12.86 1.77 -0.86
N ASN A 46 -13.57 2.86 -0.63
CA ASN A 46 -14.58 3.32 -1.56
C ASN A 46 -14.00 4.39 -2.51
N PHE A 47 -13.54 3.95 -3.68
CA PHE A 47 -13.05 4.82 -4.76
C PHE A 47 -14.10 5.81 -5.29
N ARG A 48 -15.39 5.63 -4.96
CA ARG A 48 -16.47 6.53 -5.35
C ARG A 48 -16.87 7.53 -4.26
N GLN A 49 -16.36 7.40 -3.03
CA GLN A 49 -16.65 8.33 -1.93
C GLN A 49 -15.61 9.44 -1.77
N THR A 50 -14.42 9.25 -2.34
CA THR A 50 -13.35 10.23 -2.28
C THR A 50 -13.43 11.15 -3.49
N LEU A 51 -13.90 12.38 -3.26
CA LEU A 51 -13.48 13.50 -4.12
C LEU A 51 -11.95 13.47 -4.16
N PRO A 52 -11.31 13.58 -5.34
CA PRO A 52 -9.86 13.65 -5.40
C PRO A 52 -9.42 14.84 -4.54
N VAL A 53 -8.79 14.55 -3.40
CA VAL A 53 -8.08 15.57 -2.65
C VAL A 53 -6.89 15.92 -3.51
N ILE A 54 -7.04 16.97 -4.29
CA ILE A 54 -5.98 17.57 -5.07
C ILE A 54 -4.99 18.13 -4.05
N GLN A 55 -3.80 17.54 -3.98
CA GLN A 55 -2.70 18.09 -3.21
C GLN A 55 -1.88 19.04 -4.07
#